data_AF-A0A158JGS6-F1
#
_entry.id   AF-A0A158JGS6-F1
#
_cell.length_a   1.000
_cell.length_b   1.000
_cell.length_c   1.000
_cell.angle_alpha   90.00
_cell.angle_beta   90.00
_cell.angle_gamma   90.00
#
_symmetry.space_group_name_H-M   'P 1'
#
loop_
_entity.id
_entity.type
_entity.pdbx_description
1 polymer ?
#
loop_
_entity_poly.entity_id
_entity_poly.type
_entity_poly.pdbx_seq_one_letter_code
_entity_poly.pdbx_strand_id
1 'polypeptide(L)' 'MGTRLDPYIHEHDTAEEADVFDHALRERVERARNSTKPRVPHEQVMKDGRALLDAQRAKKVGKRD' A
#
# COMPACT_ATOMS: atom_id res chain seq x y z
N MET A 1 -18.10 1.32 -19.55
CA MET A 1 -16.74 0.89 -19.92
C MET A 1 -16.03 2.16 -20.31
N GLY A 2 -15.07 2.59 -19.49
CA GLY A 2 -14.37 3.85 -19.67
C GLY A 2 -13.47 3.86 -20.91
N THR A 3 -12.79 4.98 -21.16
CA THR A 3 -11.80 5.09 -22.24
C THR A 3 -10.65 4.14 -21.96
N ARG A 4 -10.54 3.06 -22.73
CA ARG A 4 -9.50 2.03 -22.57
C ARG A 4 -8.11 2.64 -22.83
N LEU A 5 -7.19 2.40 -21.91
CA LEU A 5 -5.79 2.82 -22.03
C LEU A 5 -4.92 1.70 -22.59
N ASP A 6 -3.76 2.07 -23.13
CA ASP A 6 -2.76 1.12 -23.63
C ASP A 6 -2.02 0.48 -22.44
N PRO A 7 -2.09 -0.86 -22.26
CA PRO A 7 -1.45 -1.55 -21.15
C PRO A 7 0.09 -1.50 -21.18
N TYR A 8 0.71 -1.13 -22.31
CA TYR A 8 2.16 -0.93 -22.39
C TYR A 8 2.60 0.47 -21.95
N ILE A 9 1.65 1.42 -21.87
CA ILE A 9 1.91 2.81 -21.47
C ILE A 9 1.39 3.07 -20.06
N HIS A 10 0.31 2.40 -19.66
CA HIS A 10 -0.42 2.72 -18.44
C HIS A 10 -0.77 1.47 -17.62
N GLU A 11 -0.65 1.56 -16.28
CA GLU A 11 -0.95 0.43 -15.40
C GLU A 11 -2.45 0.15 -15.19
N HIS A 12 -3.30 1.15 -15.38
CA HIS A 12 -4.76 1.03 -15.28
C HIS A 12 -5.42 0.75 -16.63
N ASP A 13 -6.51 -0.01 -16.62
CA ASP A 13 -7.22 -0.44 -17.83
C ASP A 13 -7.98 0.70 -18.52
N THR A 14 -8.43 1.71 -17.77
CA THR A 14 -9.24 2.83 -18.28
C THR A 14 -8.82 4.17 -17.69
N ALA A 15 -9.07 5.26 -18.43
CA ALA A 15 -8.79 6.63 -17.99
C ALA A 15 -9.54 6.99 -16.70
N GLU A 16 -10.79 6.54 -16.59
CA GLU A 16 -11.65 6.80 -15.46
C GLU A 16 -11.15 6.08 -14.19
N GLU A 17 -10.59 4.87 -14.33
CA GLU A 17 -9.93 4.19 -13.22
C GLU A 17 -8.66 4.93 -12.78
N ALA A 18 -7.86 5.39 -13.74
CA ALA A 18 -6.66 6.18 -13.50
C ALA A 18 -6.98 7.45 -12.70
N ASP A 19 -8.02 8.18 -13.11
CA ASP A 19 -8.45 9.41 -12.45
C ASP A 19 -8.96 9.17 -11.02
N VAL A 20 -9.72 8.09 -10.82
CA VAL A 20 -10.18 7.68 -9.48
C VAL A 20 -8.99 7.32 -8.58
N PHE A 21 -8.02 6.60 -9.12
CA PHE A 21 -6.81 6.23 -8.38
C PHE A 21 -5.97 7.47 -8.02
N ASP A 22 -5.73 8.36 -8.98
CA ASP A 22 -4.96 9.59 -8.77
C ASP A 22 -5.62 10.50 -7.71
N HIS A 23 -6.95 10.67 -7.75
CA HIS A 23 -7.67 11.42 -6.73
C HIS A 23 -7.49 10.82 -5.33
N ALA A 24 -7.70 9.51 -5.19
CA ALA A 24 -7.54 8.81 -3.92
C ALA A 24 -6.08 8.84 -3.42
N LEU A 25 -5.11 8.77 -4.32
CA LEU A 25 -3.69 8.86 -4.00
C LEU A 25 -3.34 10.25 -3.48
N ARG A 26 -3.79 11.32 -4.14
CA ARG A 26 -3.57 12.71 -3.71
C ARG A 26 -4.13 12.95 -2.32
N GLU A 27 -5.35 12.52 -2.04
CA GLU A 27 -5.93 12.63 -0.70
C GLU A 27 -5.11 11.87 0.34
N ARG A 28 -4.64 10.66 0.03
CA ARG A 28 -3.80 9.86 0.94
C ARG A 28 -2.48 10.54 1.21
N VAL A 29 -1.85 11.13 0.19
CA VAL A 29 -0.60 11.88 0.31
C VAL A 29 -0.81 13.12 1.18
N GLU A 30 -1.86 13.89 0.96
CA GLU A 30 -2.15 15.08 1.77
C GLU A 30 -2.40 14.73 3.25
N ARG A 31 -3.14 13.65 3.52
CA ARG A 31 -3.29 13.15 4.90
C ARG A 31 -1.95 12.73 5.53
N ALA A 32 -1.06 12.12 4.75
CA ALA A 32 0.26 11.71 5.24
C ALA A 32 1.17 12.93 5.49
N ARG A 33 1.16 13.92 4.60
CA ARG A 33 1.93 15.17 4.73
C ARG A 33 1.47 16.00 5.92
N ASN A 34 0.17 16.03 6.20
CA ASN A 34 -0.41 16.74 7.34
C ASN A 34 -0.35 15.93 8.65
N SER A 35 0.24 14.74 8.65
CA SER A 35 0.35 13.93 9.86
C SER A 35 1.41 14.50 10.82
N THR A 36 1.04 14.66 12.09
CA THR A 36 1.96 15.07 13.18
C THR A 36 2.74 13.90 13.76
N LYS A 37 2.57 12.68 13.23
CA LYS A 37 3.27 11.50 13.71
C LYS A 37 4.78 11.63 13.43
N PRO A 38 5.64 11.17 14.35
CA PRO A 38 7.08 11.21 14.14
C PRO A 38 7.49 10.34 12.95
N ARG A 39 8.56 10.74 12.27
CA ARG A 39 9.21 9.90 11.26
C ARG A 39 9.80 8.65 11.92
N VAL A 40 9.76 7.53 11.22
CA VAL A 40 10.30 6.25 11.70
C VAL A 40 11.60 5.94 10.93
N PRO A 41 12.69 5.58 11.60
CA PRO A 41 13.92 5.12 10.95
C PRO A 41 13.68 3.86 10.11
N HIS A 42 14.40 3.72 8.99
CA HIS A 42 14.27 2.57 8.10
C HIS A 42 14.45 1.22 8.83
N GLU A 43 15.48 1.10 9.66
CA GLU A 43 15.77 -0.13 10.42
C GLU A 43 14.62 -0.54 11.33
N GLN A 44 13.97 0.44 11.96
CA GLN A 44 12.83 0.21 12.83
C GLN A 44 11.63 -0.32 12.03
N VAL A 45 11.35 0.26 10.85
CA VAL A 45 10.28 -0.25 9.96
C VAL A 45 10.55 -1.70 9.53
N MET A 46 11.80 -2.02 9.18
CA MET A 46 12.16 -3.39 8.77
C MET A 46 12.04 -4.38 9.93
N LYS A 47 12.44 -3.99 11.13
CA LYS A 47 12.28 -4.78 12.35
C LYS A 47 10.81 -5.06 12.65
N ASP A 48 9.97 -4.04 12.60
CA ASP A 48 8.54 -4.17 12.87
C ASP A 48 7.85 -5.04 11.82
N GLY A 49 8.19 -4.84 10.54
CA GLY A 49 7.71 -5.69 9.45
C GLY A 49 8.09 -7.15 9.64
N ARG A 50 9.33 -7.43 10.07
CA ARG A 50 9.80 -8.80 10.33
C ARG A 50 9.03 -9.44 11.49
N ALA A 51 8.84 -8.70 12.58
CA ALA A 51 8.10 -9.18 13.75
C ALA A 51 6.65 -9.56 13.39
N LEU A 52 5.98 -8.75 12.55
CA LEU A 52 4.64 -9.06 12.06
C LEU A 52 4.60 -10.37 11.25
N LEU A 53 5.58 -10.60 10.38
CA LEU A 53 5.67 -11.83 9.59
C LEU A 53 5.91 -13.05 10.48
N ASP A 54 6.83 -12.96 11.44
CA ASP A 54 7.15 -14.07 12.33
C ASP A 54 5.95 -14.41 13.24
N ALA A 55 5.22 -13.40 13.73
CA ALA A 55 3.97 -13.61 14.47
C ALA A 55 2.90 -14.33 13.63
N GLN A 56 2.76 -13.98 12.35
CA GLN A 56 1.82 -14.66 11.46
C GLN A 56 2.25 -16.09 11.12
N ARG A 57 3.55 -16.38 11.03
CA ARG A 57 4.08 -17.74 10.85
C ARG A 57 3.79 -18.61 12.08
N ALA A 58 4.05 -18.11 13.28
CA ALA A 58 3.77 -18.83 14.52
C ALA A 58 2.28 -19.22 14.64
N LYS A 59 1.37 -18.29 14.30
CA LYS A 59 -0.08 -18.57 14.25
C LYS A 59 -0.46 -19.64 13.24
N LYS A 60 0.21 -19.71 12.08
CA LYS A 60 -0.05 -20.74 11.07
C LYS A 60 0.50 -22.11 11.48
N VAL A 61 1.62 -22.15 12.20
CA VAL A 61 2.19 -23.40 12.73
C VAL A 61 1.27 -23.98 13.81
N GLY A 62 0.87 -23.19 14.81
CA GLY A 62 -0.05 -23.65 15.86
C GLY A 62 -1.49 -23.93 15.42
N LYS A 63 -1.81 -23.79 14.12
CA LYS A 63 -3.11 -24.15 13.53
C LYS A 63 -3.03 -25.44 12.69
N ARG A 64 -1.84 -26.03 12.57
CA ARG A 64 -1.58 -27.28 11.85
C ARG A 64 -1.38 -28.49 12.78
N ASP A 65 -1.37 -28.24 14.08
CA ASP A 65 -1.41 -29.22 15.16
C ASP A 65 -2.85 -29.31 15.71
#